data_AF-A0AB74TRD8-F1
#
_entry.id   AF-A0AB74TRD8-F1
#
_cell.length_a   1.000
_cell.length_b   1.000
_cell.length_c   1.000
_cell.angle_alpha   90.00
_cell.angle_beta   90.00
_cell.angle_gamma   90.00
#
_symmetry.space_group_name_H-M   'P 1'
#
loop_
_entity.id
_entity.type
_entity.pdbx_description
1 polymer ?
#
loop_
_entity_poly.entity_id
_entity_poly.type
_entity_poly.pdbx_seq_one_letter_code
_entity_poly.pdbx_strand_id
1 'polypeptide(L)'
;MTTYTSSWIRAYTNIALIKYWGKADEALKLPKNNSISLTLDGFYTDTLVQFDSRFTADTLTIDGQEQRGAALKKAKIILDLVREIADIDLKAKITSLNYVPTAAGLASSASGLAALAGAASNALELKLSDAELSRLARRGSGSASRSIFGGFVEWEKGDSDVTSVAKQLDSASWDIGMLFIILDSRQKAVSSSEGMSRTVATSVFYPAWLETIEWDLADMRQAITDQNIQQVGEIAERNALKMHGTNLGANPPFTYWSADSLRAMEQVRQLRQEGYTVYFTMDAGPNVKLIGTSQELKEIKERLSKYYDPAQLILAQPGPGLTVLPEHVHTDITPN
;
A
#
# COMPACT_ATOMS: atom_id res chain seq x y z
N MET A 1 -18.37 -18.40 28.39
CA MET A 1 -18.17 -17.46 27.26
C MET A 1 -16.69 -17.20 27.18
N THR A 2 -16.03 -17.66 26.12
CA THR A 2 -14.66 -17.24 25.84
C THR A 2 -14.73 -15.79 25.37
N THR A 3 -14.35 -14.85 26.23
CA THR A 3 -14.19 -13.44 25.86
C THR A 3 -12.81 -13.27 25.29
N TYR A 4 -12.74 -13.16 23.97
CA TYR A 4 -11.53 -12.76 23.27
C TYR A 4 -11.25 -11.27 23.55
N THR A 5 -10.03 -10.95 23.97
CA THR A 5 -9.62 -9.54 24.08
C THR A 5 -9.43 -8.97 22.68
N SER A 6 -10.00 -7.79 22.40
CA SER A 6 -9.92 -7.16 21.09
C SER A 6 -9.25 -5.80 21.24
N SER A 7 -8.11 -5.62 20.57
CA SER A 7 -7.40 -4.34 20.52
C SER A 7 -7.53 -3.73 19.13
N TRP A 8 -7.49 -2.40 19.07
CA TRP A 8 -7.31 -1.72 17.79
C TRP A 8 -5.90 -1.96 17.26
N ILE A 9 -5.79 -2.31 15.99
CA ILE A 9 -4.51 -2.48 15.30
C ILE A 9 -4.38 -1.40 14.24
N ARG A 10 -3.21 -0.74 14.21
CA ARG A 10 -2.84 0.23 13.19
C ARG A 10 -1.89 -0.38 12.18
N ALA A 11 -2.15 -0.14 10.90
CA ALA A 11 -1.18 -0.38 9.85
C ALA A 11 -1.05 0.86 8.95
N TYR A 12 0.17 1.10 8.48
CA TYR A 12 0.52 2.28 7.69
C TYR A 12 0.48 1.97 6.19
N THR A 13 0.21 2.99 5.38
CA THR A 13 0.29 2.84 3.93
C THR A 13 1.75 2.69 3.48
N ASN A 14 1.96 1.98 2.37
CA ASN A 14 3.26 1.89 1.72
C ASN A 14 3.16 2.35 0.26
N ILE A 15 4.23 2.95 -0.26
CA ILE A 15 4.36 3.39 -1.65
C ILE A 15 5.42 2.55 -2.34
N ALA A 16 5.03 1.85 -3.40
CA ALA A 16 5.95 1.01 -4.16
C ALA A 16 6.97 1.87 -4.92
N LEU A 17 8.25 1.55 -4.76
CA LEU A 17 9.37 2.11 -5.53
C LEU A 17 9.72 1.19 -6.70
N ILE A 18 9.71 -0.13 -6.45
CA ILE A 18 9.65 -1.16 -7.49
C ILE A 18 8.22 -1.71 -7.55
N LYS A 19 7.57 -1.60 -8.70
CA LYS A 19 6.14 -1.82 -8.84
C LYS A 19 5.75 -3.30 -8.83
N TYR A 20 4.69 -3.58 -8.09
CA TYR A 20 3.92 -4.82 -8.22
C TYR A 20 2.82 -4.60 -9.27
N TRP A 21 2.93 -5.26 -10.42
CA TRP A 21 1.95 -5.15 -11.50
C TRP A 21 1.78 -6.49 -12.23
N GLY A 22 0.70 -7.20 -11.89
CA GLY A 22 0.38 -8.53 -12.43
C GLY A 22 0.49 -9.64 -11.40
N LYS A 23 -0.44 -10.60 -11.49
CA LYS A 23 -0.51 -11.76 -10.60
C LYS A 23 -0.12 -13.02 -11.34
N ALA A 24 0.69 -13.85 -10.70
CA ALA A 24 0.95 -15.22 -11.12
C ALA A 24 -0.21 -16.14 -10.71
N ASP A 25 -0.81 -15.88 -9.54
CA ASP A 25 -1.95 -16.63 -9.02
C ASP A 25 -2.98 -15.66 -8.43
N GLU A 26 -4.23 -15.72 -8.90
CA GLU A 26 -5.31 -14.83 -8.45
C GLU A 26 -5.92 -15.24 -7.10
N ALA A 27 -5.93 -16.53 -6.75
CA ALA A 27 -6.52 -17.03 -5.51
C ALA A 27 -5.59 -16.79 -4.31
N LEU A 28 -4.30 -17.06 -4.49
CA LEU A 28 -3.25 -16.86 -3.51
C LEU A 28 -2.67 -15.44 -3.53
N LYS A 29 -2.99 -14.65 -4.56
CA LYS A 29 -2.44 -13.30 -4.80
C LYS A 29 -0.92 -13.30 -4.96
N LEU A 30 -0.36 -14.35 -5.56
CA LEU A 30 1.08 -14.41 -5.86
C LEU A 30 1.42 -13.42 -6.98
N PRO A 31 2.49 -12.62 -6.87
CA PRO A 31 2.85 -11.63 -7.87
C PRO A 31 3.70 -12.27 -8.97
N LYS A 32 3.83 -11.59 -10.12
CA LYS A 32 4.77 -12.00 -11.18
C LYS A 32 6.24 -11.68 -10.85
N ASN A 33 6.47 -10.72 -9.96
CA ASN A 33 7.78 -10.19 -9.62
C ASN A 33 7.84 -9.73 -8.15
N ASN A 34 9.05 -9.61 -7.59
CA ASN A 34 9.23 -8.96 -6.28
C ASN A 34 8.94 -7.46 -6.40
N SER A 35 8.64 -6.82 -5.29
CA SER A 35 8.39 -5.37 -5.23
C SER A 35 8.97 -4.77 -3.96
N ILE A 36 9.47 -3.55 -4.04
CA ILE A 36 10.04 -2.80 -2.91
C ILE A 36 9.19 -1.55 -2.69
N SER A 37 8.87 -1.24 -1.44
CA SER A 37 8.11 -0.05 -1.05
C SER A 37 8.73 0.65 0.15
N LEU A 38 8.37 1.92 0.34
CA LEU A 38 8.58 2.66 1.58
C LEU A 38 7.24 2.77 2.34
N THR A 39 7.22 2.30 3.59
CA THR A 39 6.10 2.52 4.53
C THR A 39 6.15 3.95 5.06
N LEU A 40 5.00 4.62 5.17
CA LEU A 40 4.94 6.06 5.48
C LEU A 40 4.04 6.37 6.68
N ASP A 41 4.44 7.33 7.50
CA ASP A 41 3.73 7.74 8.72
C ASP A 41 2.46 8.57 8.46
N GLY A 42 2.40 9.26 7.32
CA GLY A 42 1.37 10.24 7.03
C GLY A 42 -0.02 9.67 6.79
N PHE A 43 -0.14 8.36 6.52
CA PHE A 43 -1.42 7.72 6.26
C PHE A 43 -1.48 6.30 6.84
N TYR A 44 -2.57 6.00 7.54
CA TYR A 44 -2.76 4.73 8.22
C TYR A 44 -4.24 4.33 8.32
N THR A 45 -4.47 3.07 8.68
CA THR A 45 -5.78 2.53 8.96
C THR A 45 -5.75 1.85 10.33
N ASP A 46 -6.76 2.15 11.15
CA ASP A 46 -6.99 1.48 12.42
C ASP A 46 -8.14 0.48 12.25
N THR A 47 -7.98 -0.73 12.77
CA THR A 47 -9.01 -1.78 12.65
C THR A 47 -9.17 -2.53 13.96
N LEU A 48 -10.42 -2.76 14.34
CA LEU A 48 -10.86 -3.61 15.44
C LEU A 48 -11.65 -4.78 14.86
N VAL A 49 -11.38 -5.98 15.37
CA VAL A 49 -12.12 -7.21 15.04
C VAL A 49 -12.63 -7.84 16.31
N GLN A 50 -13.91 -8.19 16.35
CA GLN A 50 -14.53 -8.86 17.49
C GLN A 50 -15.22 -10.13 17.01
N PHE A 51 -14.92 -11.27 17.63
CA PHE A 51 -15.60 -12.54 17.39
C PHE A 51 -16.58 -12.83 18.53
N ASP A 52 -17.82 -13.21 18.22
CA ASP A 52 -18.83 -13.51 19.23
C ASP A 52 -19.88 -14.51 18.74
N SER A 53 -20.28 -15.44 19.60
CA SER A 53 -21.35 -16.43 19.34
C SER A 53 -22.73 -15.81 19.06
N ARG A 54 -22.95 -14.56 19.49
CA ARG A 54 -24.18 -13.80 19.25
C ARG A 54 -24.25 -13.23 17.84
N PHE A 55 -23.12 -13.14 17.13
CA PHE A 55 -23.09 -12.61 15.77
C PHE A 55 -23.55 -13.69 14.78
N THR A 56 -24.52 -13.34 13.94
CA THR A 56 -25.11 -14.24 12.95
C THR A 56 -24.50 -14.13 11.56
N ALA A 57 -23.71 -13.08 11.31
CA ALA A 57 -23.00 -12.84 10.05
C ALA A 57 -21.77 -11.96 10.28
N ASP A 58 -20.77 -12.07 9.39
CA ASP A 58 -19.65 -11.14 9.39
C ASP A 58 -20.07 -9.79 8.83
N THR A 59 -19.70 -8.71 9.50
CA THR A 59 -19.97 -7.33 9.08
C THR A 59 -18.69 -6.51 9.00
N LEU A 60 -18.71 -5.50 8.14
CA LEU A 60 -17.61 -4.56 7.96
C LEU A 60 -18.17 -3.14 7.98
N THR A 61 -17.67 -2.31 8.88
CA THR A 61 -17.94 -0.89 8.94
C THR A 61 -16.64 -0.14 8.70
N ILE A 62 -16.63 0.77 7.72
CA ILE A 62 -15.49 1.64 7.43
C ILE A 62 -15.96 3.09 7.60
N ASP A 63 -15.28 3.85 8.47
CA ASP A 63 -15.57 5.27 8.73
C ASP A 63 -17.06 5.51 9.07
N GLY A 64 -17.62 4.61 9.90
CA GLY A 64 -19.02 4.63 10.32
C GLY A 64 -20.03 4.14 9.27
N GLN A 65 -19.58 3.76 8.07
CA GLN A 65 -20.44 3.29 6.98
C GLN A 65 -20.34 1.78 6.78
N GLU A 66 -21.49 1.09 6.80
CA GLU A 66 -21.56 -0.35 6.52
C GLU A 66 -21.13 -0.65 5.08
N GLN A 67 -20.22 -1.60 4.93
CA GLN A 67 -19.68 -2.03 3.65
C GLN A 67 -20.24 -3.39 3.23
N ARG A 68 -20.58 -3.51 1.94
CA ARG A 68 -21.09 -4.74 1.33
C ARG A 68 -20.30 -5.10 0.08
N GLY A 69 -20.61 -6.27 -0.51
CA GLY A 69 -20.03 -6.66 -1.79
C GLY A 69 -18.52 -6.92 -1.74
N ALA A 70 -17.76 -6.27 -2.62
CA ALA A 70 -16.34 -6.58 -2.84
C ALA A 70 -15.45 -6.31 -1.61
N ALA A 71 -15.72 -5.25 -0.85
CA ALA A 71 -14.95 -4.93 0.36
C ALA A 71 -15.13 -6.00 1.44
N LEU A 72 -16.38 -6.33 1.78
CA LEU A 72 -16.69 -7.39 2.74
C LEU A 72 -16.18 -8.76 2.27
N LYS A 73 -16.27 -9.09 0.98
CA LYS A 73 -15.71 -10.34 0.41
C LYS A 73 -14.20 -10.46 0.66
N LYS A 74 -13.44 -9.39 0.49
CA LYS A 74 -11.99 -9.40 0.77
C LYS A 74 -11.70 -9.59 2.25
N ALA A 75 -12.46 -8.92 3.11
CA ALA A 75 -12.31 -9.05 4.55
C ALA A 75 -12.63 -10.48 5.02
N LYS A 76 -13.67 -11.09 4.47
CA LYS A 76 -14.05 -12.49 4.75
C LYS A 76 -12.95 -13.49 4.42
N ILE A 77 -12.18 -13.30 3.36
CA ILE A 77 -11.03 -14.18 3.06
C ILE A 77 -10.06 -14.24 4.25
N ILE A 78 -9.76 -13.09 4.87
CA ILE A 78 -8.86 -13.04 6.04
C ILE A 78 -9.54 -13.68 7.25
N LEU A 79 -10.81 -13.37 7.51
CA LEU A 79 -11.57 -13.96 8.62
C LEU A 79 -11.66 -15.49 8.51
N ASP A 80 -11.94 -16.02 7.33
CA ASP A 80 -12.07 -17.45 7.08
C ASP A 80 -10.74 -18.17 7.39
N LEU A 81 -9.60 -17.60 6.98
CA LEU A 81 -8.27 -18.16 7.23
C LEU A 81 -7.92 -18.15 8.73
N VAL A 82 -8.18 -17.07 9.46
CA VAL A 82 -7.88 -17.06 10.90
C VAL A 82 -8.81 -17.98 11.69
N ARG A 83 -10.05 -18.16 11.23
CA ARG A 83 -11.01 -19.10 11.83
C ARG A 83 -10.59 -20.55 11.61
N GLU A 84 -10.05 -20.86 10.43
CA GLU A 84 -9.47 -22.17 10.15
C GLU A 84 -8.27 -22.47 11.07
N ILE A 85 -7.38 -21.50 11.28
CA ILE A 85 -6.23 -21.65 12.20
C ILE A 85 -6.70 -21.84 13.65
N ALA A 86 -7.74 -21.10 14.07
CA ALA A 86 -8.27 -21.16 15.44
C ALA A 86 -9.24 -22.33 15.69
N ASP A 87 -9.65 -23.06 14.66
CA ASP A 87 -10.70 -24.09 14.70
C ASP A 87 -12.02 -23.58 15.31
N ILE A 88 -12.54 -22.47 14.79
CA ILE A 88 -13.81 -21.86 15.23
C ILE A 88 -14.75 -21.50 14.06
N ASP A 89 -16.05 -21.41 14.34
CA ASP A 89 -17.07 -21.02 13.36
C ASP A 89 -17.71 -19.63 13.61
N LEU A 90 -17.27 -18.95 14.69
CA LEU A 90 -17.76 -17.65 15.14
C LEU A 90 -17.75 -16.61 14.02
N LYS A 91 -18.74 -15.71 14.05
CA LYS A 91 -18.78 -14.57 13.13
C LYS A 91 -18.09 -13.36 13.76
N ALA A 92 -17.66 -12.44 12.90
CA ALA A 92 -16.93 -11.26 13.32
C ALA A 92 -17.59 -9.94 12.91
N LYS A 93 -17.56 -8.96 13.83
CA LYS A 93 -17.76 -7.55 13.47
C LYS A 93 -16.39 -6.91 13.25
N ILE A 94 -16.21 -6.25 12.11
CA ILE A 94 -15.01 -5.47 11.78
C ILE A 94 -15.39 -3.99 11.80
N THR A 95 -14.67 -3.20 12.60
CA THR A 95 -14.74 -1.73 12.58
C THR A 95 -13.40 -1.18 12.13
N SER A 96 -13.39 -0.33 11.11
CA SER A 96 -12.16 0.22 10.53
C SER A 96 -12.28 1.73 10.31
N LEU A 97 -11.18 2.45 10.57
CA LEU A 97 -11.07 3.90 10.42
C LEU A 97 -9.88 4.23 9.52
N ASN A 98 -10.11 4.99 8.47
CA ASN A 98 -9.06 5.40 7.55
C ASN A 98 -8.63 6.83 7.81
N TYR A 99 -7.34 7.00 8.08
CA TYR A 99 -6.67 8.29 8.16
C TYR A 99 -5.89 8.55 6.87
N VAL A 100 -6.56 8.27 5.75
CA VAL A 100 -6.10 8.49 4.40
C VAL A 100 -7.04 9.53 3.79
N PRO A 101 -6.55 10.66 3.25
CA PRO A 101 -7.45 11.70 2.75
C PRO A 101 -8.42 11.13 1.72
N THR A 102 -9.72 11.34 1.93
CA THR A 102 -10.80 10.69 1.15
C THR A 102 -10.70 10.97 -0.35
N ALA A 103 -10.21 12.15 -0.72
CA ALA A 103 -9.99 12.56 -2.12
C ALA A 103 -8.69 11.98 -2.74
N ALA A 104 -7.83 11.35 -1.94
CA ALA A 104 -6.47 11.06 -2.34
C ALA A 104 -6.29 9.78 -3.13
N GLY A 105 -7.31 8.95 -3.36
CA GLY A 105 -7.21 7.73 -4.18
C GLY A 105 -6.01 6.82 -3.83
N LEU A 106 -5.44 7.00 -2.63
CA LEU A 106 -4.25 6.35 -2.11
C LEU A 106 -4.62 4.91 -1.78
N ALA A 107 -3.61 4.05 -1.64
CA ALA A 107 -3.80 2.62 -1.44
C ALA A 107 -4.32 2.28 -0.03
N SER A 108 -5.48 2.81 0.37
CA SER A 108 -6.16 2.52 1.64
C SER A 108 -6.43 1.02 1.83
N SER A 109 -6.55 0.27 0.73
CA SER A 109 -6.68 -1.19 0.79
C SER A 109 -5.43 -1.91 1.32
N ALA A 110 -4.23 -1.32 1.18
CA ALA A 110 -3.00 -1.97 1.66
C ALA A 110 -2.93 -1.89 3.19
N SER A 111 -3.02 -0.69 3.76
CA SER A 111 -3.07 -0.48 5.20
C SER A 111 -4.29 -1.15 5.82
N GLY A 112 -5.48 -1.03 5.23
CA GLY A 112 -6.70 -1.59 5.80
C GLY A 112 -6.68 -3.11 5.90
N LEU A 113 -6.15 -3.83 4.90
CA LEU A 113 -6.09 -5.29 4.98
C LEU A 113 -4.90 -5.82 5.79
N ALA A 114 -3.83 -5.03 5.93
CA ALA A 114 -2.77 -5.29 6.90
C ALA A 114 -3.28 -5.13 8.34
N ALA A 115 -3.98 -4.03 8.63
CA ALA A 115 -4.61 -3.78 9.93
C ALA A 115 -5.65 -4.86 10.27
N LEU A 116 -6.47 -5.28 9.29
CA LEU A 116 -7.41 -6.39 9.46
C LEU A 116 -6.71 -7.71 9.78
N ALA A 117 -5.64 -8.07 9.05
CA ALA A 117 -4.89 -9.29 9.31
C ALA A 117 -4.32 -9.30 10.74
N GLY A 118 -3.72 -8.20 11.19
CA GLY A 118 -3.23 -8.05 12.56
C GLY A 118 -4.36 -8.09 13.59
N ALA A 119 -5.46 -7.37 13.36
CA ALA A 119 -6.58 -7.30 14.31
C ALA A 119 -7.29 -8.65 14.45
N ALA A 120 -7.50 -9.37 13.35
CA ALA A 120 -8.11 -10.68 13.38
C ALA A 120 -7.21 -11.71 14.08
N SER A 121 -5.91 -11.68 13.82
CA SER A 121 -4.93 -12.52 14.52
C SER A 121 -4.84 -12.18 16.01
N ASN A 122 -4.90 -10.89 16.37
CA ASN A 122 -4.85 -10.42 17.75
C ASN A 122 -6.11 -10.86 18.52
N ALA A 123 -7.28 -10.65 17.94
CA ALA A 123 -8.56 -11.03 18.54
C ALA A 123 -8.66 -12.53 18.82
N LEU A 124 -8.02 -13.39 18.02
CA LEU A 124 -8.00 -14.83 18.26
C LEU A 124 -6.73 -15.33 18.97
N GLU A 125 -5.87 -14.42 19.43
CA GLU A 125 -4.63 -14.72 20.14
C GLU A 125 -3.70 -15.70 19.39
N LEU A 126 -3.72 -15.68 18.05
CA LEU A 126 -3.00 -16.67 17.21
C LEU A 126 -1.48 -16.56 17.27
N LYS A 127 -0.94 -15.43 17.76
CA LYS A 127 0.51 -15.15 17.87
C LYS A 127 1.29 -15.41 16.56
N LEU A 128 0.66 -15.06 15.42
CA LEU A 128 1.30 -15.18 14.12
C LEU A 128 2.57 -14.31 14.06
N SER A 129 3.61 -14.85 13.45
CA SER A 129 4.82 -14.08 13.11
C SER A 129 4.53 -13.02 12.05
N ASP A 130 5.41 -12.03 11.91
CA ASP A 130 5.26 -11.00 10.88
C ASP A 130 5.20 -11.58 9.46
N ALA A 131 5.94 -12.66 9.19
CA ALA A 131 5.89 -13.37 7.92
C ALA A 131 4.51 -14.02 7.67
N GLU A 132 3.92 -14.62 8.70
CA GLU A 132 2.57 -15.20 8.61
C GLU A 132 1.48 -14.12 8.49
N LEU A 133 1.61 -13.01 9.21
CA LEU A 133 0.75 -11.84 9.04
C LEU A 133 0.87 -11.24 7.63
N SER A 134 2.08 -11.20 7.08
CA SER A 134 2.33 -10.75 5.72
C SER A 134 1.62 -11.63 4.69
N ARG A 135 1.70 -12.96 4.86
CA ARG A 135 0.96 -13.95 4.05
C ARG A 135 -0.55 -13.74 4.18
N LEU A 136 -1.05 -13.60 5.40
CA LEU A 136 -2.47 -13.40 5.66
C LEU A 136 -3.00 -12.12 4.99
N ALA A 137 -2.31 -11.00 5.18
CA ALA A 137 -2.66 -9.72 4.55
C ALA A 137 -2.65 -9.79 3.02
N ARG A 138 -1.66 -10.50 2.44
CA ARG A 138 -1.52 -10.73 0.98
C ARG A 138 -2.80 -11.33 0.38
N ARG A 139 -3.46 -12.25 1.09
CA ARG A 139 -4.69 -12.93 0.62
C ARG A 139 -5.85 -11.98 0.41
N GLY A 140 -5.92 -10.91 1.20
CA GLY A 140 -6.87 -9.83 1.00
C GLY A 140 -6.44 -8.87 -0.12
N SER A 141 -5.17 -8.44 -0.11
CA SER A 141 -4.57 -7.59 -1.13
C SER A 141 -3.05 -7.78 -1.16
N GLY A 142 -2.47 -8.06 -2.33
CA GLY A 142 -1.04 -8.35 -2.45
C GLY A 142 -0.12 -7.31 -1.81
N SER A 143 -0.39 -6.01 -2.03
CA SER A 143 0.41 -4.90 -1.46
C SER A 143 0.24 -4.72 0.05
N ALA A 144 -0.78 -5.32 0.68
CA ALA A 144 -0.97 -5.27 2.13
C ALA A 144 0.11 -6.08 2.86
N SER A 145 0.71 -7.08 2.21
CA SER A 145 1.82 -7.87 2.76
C SER A 145 2.98 -7.00 3.25
N ARG A 146 3.28 -5.90 2.54
CA ARG A 146 4.38 -4.97 2.88
C ARG A 146 4.03 -4.00 4.02
N SER A 147 2.74 -3.73 4.23
CA SER A 147 2.26 -2.83 5.31
C SER A 147 2.33 -3.47 6.71
N ILE A 148 2.82 -4.69 6.83
CA ILE A 148 3.17 -5.30 8.13
C ILE A 148 4.44 -4.67 8.71
N PHE A 149 5.36 -4.23 7.84
CA PHE A 149 6.69 -3.75 8.22
C PHE A 149 6.84 -2.24 8.02
N GLY A 150 7.73 -1.61 8.79
CA GLY A 150 8.12 -0.21 8.63
C GLY A 150 9.34 -0.04 7.72
N GLY A 151 9.66 1.22 7.38
CA GLY A 151 10.81 1.54 6.54
C GLY A 151 10.72 1.00 5.11
N PHE A 152 11.84 0.56 4.55
CA PHE A 152 11.87 -0.11 3.25
C PHE A 152 11.50 -1.57 3.39
N VAL A 153 10.57 -2.02 2.54
CA VAL A 153 10.00 -3.37 2.63
C VAL A 153 9.98 -4.00 1.25
N GLU A 154 10.54 -5.20 1.14
CA GLU A 154 10.44 -6.03 -0.06
C GLU A 154 9.36 -7.08 0.12
N TRP A 155 8.48 -7.23 -0.87
CA TRP A 155 7.64 -8.42 -1.03
C TRP A 155 8.30 -9.36 -2.03
N GLU A 156 8.76 -10.50 -1.53
CA GLU A 156 9.30 -11.59 -2.31
C GLU A 156 8.16 -12.32 -3.03
N LYS A 157 8.31 -12.54 -4.34
CA LYS A 157 7.27 -13.20 -5.13
C LYS A 157 6.98 -14.62 -4.65
N GLY A 158 8.01 -15.31 -4.18
CA GLY A 158 7.95 -16.72 -3.85
C GLY A 158 7.54 -17.62 -5.03
N ASP A 159 7.38 -18.89 -4.73
CA ASP A 159 6.87 -19.94 -5.60
C ASP A 159 5.59 -20.58 -5.04
N SER A 160 5.19 -20.22 -3.82
CA SER A 160 4.04 -20.79 -3.12
C SER A 160 3.45 -19.80 -2.12
N ASP A 161 2.31 -20.18 -1.52
CA ASP A 161 1.67 -19.39 -0.46
C ASP A 161 2.60 -19.13 0.73
N VAL A 162 3.50 -20.07 1.02
CA VAL A 162 4.45 -20.02 2.15
C VAL A 162 5.64 -19.11 1.86
N THR A 163 6.18 -19.14 0.64
CA THR A 163 7.42 -18.42 0.30
C THR A 163 7.17 -17.00 -0.22
N SER A 164 5.93 -16.65 -0.59
CA SER A 164 5.57 -15.30 -1.04
C SER A 164 5.24 -14.38 0.13
N VAL A 165 6.29 -13.78 0.73
CA VAL A 165 6.19 -12.99 1.96
C VAL A 165 6.91 -11.66 1.83
N ALA A 166 6.50 -10.66 2.62
CA ALA A 166 7.26 -9.43 2.76
C ALA A 166 8.29 -9.52 3.89
N LYS A 167 9.36 -8.73 3.77
CA LYS A 167 10.45 -8.58 4.74
C LYS A 167 10.93 -7.13 4.75
N GLN A 168 11.32 -6.66 5.92
CA GLN A 168 12.02 -5.38 6.04
C GLN A 168 13.41 -5.47 5.42
N LEU A 169 13.77 -4.51 4.56
CA LEU A 169 15.10 -4.35 3.99
C LEU A 169 15.95 -3.38 4.81
N ASP A 170 15.37 -2.25 5.21
CA ASP A 170 16.05 -1.18 5.92
C ASP A 170 15.02 -0.40 6.76
N SER A 171 15.44 0.12 7.91
CA SER A 171 14.55 0.87 8.81
C SER A 171 14.22 2.27 8.31
N ALA A 172 14.82 2.72 7.19
CA ALA A 172 14.71 4.05 6.63
C ALA A 172 15.05 5.15 7.65
N SER A 173 16.08 4.91 8.47
CA SER A 173 16.53 5.84 9.53
C SER A 173 17.45 6.96 9.02
N TRP A 174 17.40 7.25 7.73
CA TRP A 174 18.17 8.27 7.04
C TRP A 174 17.23 9.27 6.35
N ASP A 175 17.76 10.41 5.89
CA ASP A 175 16.93 11.53 5.42
C ASP A 175 16.31 11.27 4.04
N ILE A 176 15.19 10.53 4.05
CA ILE A 176 14.32 10.30 2.91
C ILE A 176 12.88 10.54 3.35
N GLY A 177 12.12 11.28 2.54
CA GLY A 177 10.69 11.47 2.73
C GLY A 177 9.92 11.44 1.41
N MET A 178 8.62 11.68 1.51
CA MET A 178 7.77 11.89 0.35
C MET A 178 6.89 13.13 0.47
N LEU A 179 6.72 13.84 -0.64
CA LEU A 179 5.68 14.87 -0.80
C LEU A 179 4.63 14.38 -1.78
N PHE A 180 3.40 14.26 -1.31
CA PHE A 180 2.27 13.87 -2.13
C PHE A 180 1.67 15.11 -2.79
N ILE A 181 1.45 15.01 -4.10
CA ILE A 181 0.59 15.92 -4.85
C ILE A 181 -0.71 15.17 -5.13
N ILE A 182 -1.73 15.48 -4.33
CA ILE A 182 -3.06 14.89 -4.43
C ILE A 182 -3.84 15.61 -5.52
N LEU A 183 -3.99 14.95 -6.65
CA LEU A 183 -4.72 15.43 -7.82
C LEU A 183 -6.16 14.89 -7.79
N ASP A 184 -7.08 15.68 -8.35
CA ASP A 184 -8.49 15.32 -8.38
C ASP A 184 -8.68 13.94 -9.02
N SER A 185 -9.20 13.02 -8.22
CA SER A 185 -9.41 11.64 -8.59
C SER A 185 -10.88 11.45 -8.97
N ARG A 186 -11.22 11.84 -10.20
CA ARG A 186 -12.38 11.26 -10.88
C ARG A 186 -12.31 9.73 -10.74
N GLN A 187 -13.45 9.09 -10.51
CA GLN A 187 -13.50 7.65 -10.26
C GLN A 187 -12.69 6.89 -11.31
N LYS A 188 -11.78 6.03 -10.85
CA LYS A 188 -10.87 5.30 -11.73
C LYS A 188 -11.68 4.49 -12.74
N ALA A 189 -11.49 4.75 -14.03
CA ALA A 189 -12.17 4.02 -15.09
C ALA A 189 -11.79 2.53 -15.12
N VAL A 190 -10.56 2.21 -14.72
CA VAL A 190 -10.02 0.84 -14.66
C VAL A 190 -9.48 0.60 -13.25
N SER A 191 -9.97 -0.43 -12.56
CA SER A 191 -9.44 -0.77 -11.22
C SER A 191 -8.00 -1.30 -11.31
N SER A 192 -7.20 -1.20 -10.25
CA SER A 192 -5.83 -1.75 -10.28
C SER A 192 -5.81 -3.25 -10.59
N SER A 193 -6.75 -4.02 -10.03
CA SER A 193 -6.82 -5.48 -10.27
C SER A 193 -7.15 -5.82 -11.72
N GLU A 194 -8.11 -5.09 -12.30
CA GLU A 194 -8.46 -5.21 -13.70
C GLU A 194 -7.32 -4.76 -14.61
N GLY A 195 -6.71 -3.61 -14.33
CA GLY A 195 -5.59 -3.06 -15.09
C GLY A 195 -4.39 -4.00 -15.12
N MET A 196 -4.03 -4.58 -13.97
CA MET A 196 -2.99 -5.61 -13.87
C MET A 196 -3.33 -6.84 -14.72
N SER A 197 -4.55 -7.38 -14.58
CA SER A 197 -4.98 -8.57 -15.32
C SER A 197 -4.97 -8.33 -16.83
N ARG A 198 -5.50 -7.19 -17.28
CA ARG A 198 -5.49 -6.76 -18.67
C ARG A 198 -4.07 -6.63 -19.20
N THR A 199 -3.20 -5.96 -18.45
CA THR A 199 -1.80 -5.76 -18.84
C THR A 199 -1.08 -7.10 -19.02
N VAL A 200 -1.21 -8.01 -18.04
CA VAL A 200 -0.60 -9.36 -18.12
C VAL A 200 -1.10 -10.11 -19.36
N ALA A 201 -2.39 -10.00 -19.66
CA ALA A 201 -3.03 -10.76 -20.73
C ALA A 201 -2.73 -10.20 -22.13
N THR A 202 -2.62 -8.87 -22.27
CA THR A 202 -2.69 -8.23 -23.59
C THR A 202 -1.59 -7.22 -23.89
N SER A 203 -0.76 -6.83 -22.93
CA SER A 203 0.27 -5.82 -23.18
C SER A 203 1.52 -6.38 -23.83
N VAL A 204 1.83 -5.87 -25.03
CA VAL A 204 3.04 -6.24 -25.79
C VAL A 204 4.34 -5.83 -25.08
N PHE A 205 4.28 -4.85 -24.18
CA PHE A 205 5.45 -4.39 -23.41
C PHE A 205 5.66 -5.17 -22.10
N TYR A 206 4.69 -5.98 -21.67
CA TYR A 206 4.73 -6.63 -20.37
C TYR A 206 5.89 -7.64 -20.21
N PRO A 207 6.20 -8.51 -21.19
CA PRO A 207 7.34 -9.42 -21.06
C PRO A 207 8.67 -8.69 -20.89
N ALA A 208 8.94 -7.69 -21.74
CA ALA A 208 10.15 -6.88 -21.66
C ALA A 208 10.23 -6.10 -20.34
N TRP A 209 9.11 -5.58 -19.83
CA TRP A 209 9.08 -4.94 -18.52
C TRP A 209 9.50 -5.89 -17.39
N LEU A 210 8.96 -7.12 -17.37
CA LEU A 210 9.31 -8.14 -16.38
C LEU A 210 10.80 -8.49 -16.39
N GLU A 211 11.42 -8.58 -17.57
CA GLU A 211 12.86 -8.84 -17.71
C GLU A 211 13.72 -7.75 -17.03
N THR A 212 13.24 -6.51 -16.96
CA THR A 212 13.99 -5.43 -16.30
C THR A 212 13.91 -5.43 -14.77
N ILE A 213 12.98 -6.19 -14.18
CA ILE A 213 12.69 -6.07 -12.75
C ILE A 213 13.83 -6.58 -11.87
N GLU A 214 14.49 -7.67 -12.23
CA GLU A 214 15.59 -8.22 -11.42
C GLU A 214 16.77 -7.24 -11.33
N TRP A 215 17.05 -6.50 -12.41
CA TRP A 215 18.07 -5.43 -12.40
C TRP A 215 17.63 -4.23 -11.55
N ASP A 216 16.40 -3.75 -11.73
CA ASP A 216 15.89 -2.63 -10.92
C ASP A 216 15.84 -3.00 -9.41
N LEU A 217 15.56 -4.26 -9.07
CA LEU A 217 15.59 -4.75 -7.68
C LEU A 217 17.03 -4.75 -7.13
N ALA A 218 17.99 -5.26 -7.89
CA ALA A 218 19.39 -5.26 -7.48
C ALA A 218 19.90 -3.82 -7.26
N ASP A 219 19.65 -2.94 -8.22
CA ASP A 219 20.03 -1.53 -8.14
C ASP A 219 19.35 -0.82 -6.95
N MET A 220 18.06 -1.07 -6.73
CA MET A 220 17.31 -0.45 -5.63
C MET A 220 17.82 -0.93 -4.27
N ARG A 221 18.10 -2.23 -4.10
CA ARG A 221 18.67 -2.76 -2.85
C ARG A 221 20.04 -2.13 -2.56
N GLN A 222 20.88 -1.98 -3.58
CA GLN A 222 22.18 -1.32 -3.43
C GLN A 222 22.01 0.17 -3.08
N ALA A 223 21.13 0.89 -3.78
CA ALA A 223 20.86 2.31 -3.50
C ALA A 223 20.31 2.54 -2.09
N ILE A 224 19.47 1.65 -1.57
CA ILE A 224 18.99 1.69 -0.18
C ILE A 224 20.14 1.42 0.80
N THR A 225 20.97 0.41 0.53
CA THR A 225 22.15 0.07 1.37
C THR A 225 23.12 1.24 1.46
N ASP A 226 23.34 1.94 0.34
CA ASP A 226 24.23 3.09 0.26
C ASP A 226 23.57 4.41 0.72
N GLN A 227 22.28 4.38 1.10
CA GLN A 227 21.48 5.55 1.45
C GLN A 227 21.51 6.64 0.36
N ASN A 228 21.59 6.20 -0.90
CA ASN A 228 21.71 7.07 -2.06
C ASN A 228 20.34 7.50 -2.56
N ILE A 229 19.82 8.60 -2.01
CA ILE A 229 18.49 9.11 -2.35
C ILE A 229 18.32 9.42 -3.84
N GLN A 230 19.39 9.87 -4.50
CA GLN A 230 19.37 10.17 -5.93
C GLN A 230 19.09 8.88 -6.71
N GLN A 231 19.85 7.82 -6.46
CA GLN A 231 19.65 6.53 -7.13
C GLN A 231 18.29 5.92 -6.80
N VAL A 232 17.85 5.97 -5.53
CA VAL A 232 16.50 5.52 -5.13
C VAL A 232 15.43 6.23 -5.96
N GLY A 233 15.56 7.55 -6.09
CA GLY A 233 14.63 8.38 -6.87
C GLY A 233 14.65 8.05 -8.37
N GLU A 234 15.83 7.97 -8.99
CA GLU A 234 16.01 7.66 -10.42
C GLU A 234 15.39 6.30 -10.77
N ILE A 235 15.65 5.29 -9.95
CA ILE A 235 15.14 3.93 -10.17
C ILE A 235 13.61 3.91 -9.98
N ALA A 236 13.10 4.55 -8.92
CA ALA A 236 11.66 4.60 -8.65
C ALA A 236 10.87 5.30 -9.76
N GLU A 237 11.38 6.42 -10.28
CA GLU A 237 10.78 7.18 -11.39
C GLU A 237 10.76 6.36 -12.67
N ARG A 238 11.92 5.80 -13.03
CA ARG A 238 12.06 4.94 -14.21
C ARG A 238 11.15 3.71 -14.12
N ASN A 239 11.11 3.03 -12.98
CA ASN A 239 10.30 1.83 -12.78
C ASN A 239 8.80 2.13 -12.84
N ALA A 240 8.34 3.25 -12.23
CA ALA A 240 6.96 3.70 -12.33
C ALA A 240 6.56 3.99 -13.79
N LEU A 241 7.39 4.72 -14.54
CA LEU A 241 7.14 5.00 -15.95
C LEU A 241 7.12 3.73 -16.80
N LYS A 242 8.02 2.78 -16.56
CA LYS A 242 8.00 1.47 -17.24
C LYS A 242 6.68 0.72 -16.98
N MET A 243 6.22 0.67 -15.73
CA MET A 243 4.93 0.06 -15.38
C MET A 243 3.77 0.74 -16.14
N HIS A 244 3.70 2.06 -16.15
CA HIS A 244 2.66 2.77 -16.92
C HIS A 244 2.80 2.58 -18.43
N GLY A 245 4.02 2.39 -18.95
CA GLY A 245 4.25 1.98 -20.34
C GLY A 245 3.51 0.68 -20.67
N THR A 246 3.52 -0.30 -19.77
CA THR A 246 2.77 -1.55 -19.97
C THR A 246 1.25 -1.32 -20.07
N ASN A 247 0.69 -0.30 -19.39
CA ASN A 247 -0.73 0.03 -19.50
C ASN A 247 -1.09 0.60 -20.89
N LEU A 248 -0.18 1.37 -21.49
CA LEU A 248 -0.31 1.88 -22.86
C LEU A 248 -0.22 0.75 -23.90
N GLY A 249 0.60 -0.26 -23.63
CA GLY A 249 0.74 -1.43 -24.49
C GLY A 249 -0.41 -2.43 -24.39
N ALA A 250 -1.28 -2.31 -23.38
CA ALA A 250 -2.43 -3.21 -23.17
C ALA A 250 -3.53 -3.00 -24.22
N ASN A 251 -4.42 -3.99 -24.35
CA ASN A 251 -5.59 -3.94 -25.22
C ASN A 251 -6.89 -4.21 -24.41
N PRO A 252 -7.86 -3.28 -24.36
CA PRO A 252 -7.73 -1.89 -24.81
C PRO A 252 -6.73 -1.09 -23.93
N PRO A 253 -6.00 -0.13 -24.50
CA PRO A 253 -5.00 0.65 -23.76
C PRO A 253 -5.66 1.54 -22.73
N PHE A 254 -4.93 1.87 -21.67
CA PHE A 254 -5.43 2.74 -20.61
C PHE A 254 -4.29 3.50 -19.92
N THR A 255 -4.64 4.60 -19.25
CA THR A 255 -3.72 5.38 -18.42
C THR A 255 -4.33 5.68 -17.06
N TYR A 256 -3.46 5.89 -16.08
CA TYR A 256 -3.86 6.39 -14.76
C TYR A 256 -3.51 7.85 -14.55
N TRP A 257 -2.48 8.34 -15.23
CA TRP A 257 -2.12 9.75 -15.18
C TRP A 257 -3.17 10.59 -15.90
N SER A 258 -3.41 11.79 -15.37
CA SER A 258 -4.19 12.85 -15.99
C SER A 258 -3.27 13.91 -16.60
N ALA A 259 -3.85 14.94 -17.23
CA ALA A 259 -3.08 16.11 -17.63
C ALA A 259 -2.34 16.76 -16.45
N ASP A 260 -2.96 16.78 -15.27
CA ASP A 260 -2.34 17.34 -14.06
C ASP A 260 -1.21 16.47 -13.53
N SER A 261 -1.31 15.15 -13.68
CA SER A 261 -0.19 14.25 -13.36
C SER A 261 1.03 14.58 -14.22
N LEU A 262 0.83 14.79 -15.53
CA LEU A 262 1.93 15.13 -16.44
C LEU A 262 2.53 16.50 -16.12
N ARG A 263 1.70 17.49 -15.74
CA ARG A 263 2.17 18.80 -15.27
C ARG A 263 3.02 18.68 -14.00
N ALA A 264 2.56 17.89 -13.03
CA ALA A 264 3.30 17.64 -11.80
C ALA A 264 4.66 16.97 -12.08
N MET A 265 4.71 15.95 -12.96
CA MET A 265 5.98 15.33 -13.37
C MET A 265 6.93 16.35 -14.01
N GLU A 266 6.41 17.25 -14.84
CA GLU A 266 7.23 18.26 -15.50
C GLU A 266 7.81 19.28 -14.51
N GLN A 267 7.02 19.69 -13.51
CA GLN A 267 7.51 20.52 -12.42
C GLN A 267 8.63 19.83 -11.63
N VAL A 268 8.54 18.52 -11.38
CA VAL A 268 9.63 17.76 -10.74
C VAL A 268 10.90 17.78 -11.58
N ARG A 269 10.79 17.63 -12.90
CA ARG A 269 11.94 17.74 -13.81
C ARG A 269 12.57 19.14 -13.79
N GLN A 270 11.75 20.19 -13.73
CA GLN A 270 12.22 21.58 -13.62
C GLN A 270 12.94 21.81 -12.30
N LEU A 271 12.38 21.35 -11.17
CA LEU A 271 13.03 21.42 -9.87
C LEU A 271 14.40 20.72 -9.87
N ARG A 272 14.54 19.57 -10.54
CA ARG A 272 15.85 18.94 -10.72
C ARG A 272 16.84 19.80 -11.50
N GLN A 273 16.39 20.50 -12.55
CA GLN A 273 17.26 21.43 -13.31
C GLN A 273 17.72 22.63 -12.47
N GLU A 274 16.94 22.99 -11.44
CA GLU A 274 17.27 24.03 -10.48
C GLU A 274 18.20 23.55 -9.34
N GLY A 275 18.57 22.27 -9.32
CA GLY A 275 19.53 21.70 -8.37
C GLY A 275 18.92 20.87 -7.24
N TYR A 276 17.60 20.63 -7.23
CA TYR A 276 16.96 19.77 -6.24
C TYR A 276 17.20 18.29 -6.52
N THR A 277 17.45 17.52 -5.46
CA THR A 277 17.47 16.05 -5.51
C THR A 277 16.07 15.50 -5.30
N VAL A 278 15.22 15.64 -6.33
CA VAL A 278 13.82 15.22 -6.30
C VAL A 278 13.41 14.36 -7.49
N TYR A 279 12.71 13.28 -7.21
CA TYR A 279 12.21 12.34 -8.21
C TYR A 279 10.74 12.05 -7.94
N PHE A 280 10.03 11.43 -8.89
CA PHE A 280 8.64 11.07 -8.66
C PHE A 280 8.37 9.58 -8.81
N THR A 281 7.31 9.11 -8.16
CA THR A 281 6.72 7.80 -8.42
C THR A 281 5.19 7.91 -8.50
N MET A 282 4.57 6.92 -9.15
CA MET A 282 3.13 6.87 -9.36
C MET A 282 2.61 5.43 -9.27
N ASP A 283 1.37 5.28 -8.80
CA ASP A 283 0.69 4.00 -8.70
C ASP A 283 -0.49 3.96 -9.69
N ALA A 284 -1.47 3.09 -9.45
CA ALA A 284 -2.68 3.01 -10.23
C ALA A 284 -3.67 4.17 -9.93
N GLY A 285 -3.27 5.41 -10.19
CA GLY A 285 -4.07 6.62 -10.04
C GLY A 285 -3.32 7.88 -10.46
N PRO A 286 -3.97 9.06 -10.43
CA PRO A 286 -3.38 10.29 -10.94
C PRO A 286 -2.31 10.89 -10.01
N ASN A 287 -2.30 10.53 -8.72
CA ASN A 287 -1.47 11.20 -7.72
C ASN A 287 0.02 10.91 -7.90
N VAL A 288 0.79 11.99 -7.84
CA VAL A 288 2.24 11.99 -7.96
C VAL A 288 2.85 12.09 -6.57
N LYS A 289 3.86 11.28 -6.29
CA LYS A 289 4.60 11.30 -5.02
C LYS A 289 6.04 11.64 -5.32
N LEU A 290 6.51 12.74 -4.75
CA LEU A 290 7.88 13.19 -4.86
C LEU A 290 8.70 12.49 -3.79
N ILE A 291 9.92 12.09 -4.15
CA ILE A 291 10.91 11.44 -3.29
C ILE A 291 12.08 12.40 -3.18
N GLY A 292 12.51 12.72 -1.97
CA GLY A 292 13.59 13.68 -1.71
C GLY A 292 13.90 13.79 -0.23
N THR A 293 14.87 14.63 0.10
CA THR A 293 15.26 14.88 1.50
C THR A 293 14.18 15.69 2.21
N SER A 294 14.09 15.56 3.54
CA SER A 294 13.07 16.26 4.32
C SER A 294 13.16 17.78 4.20
N GLN A 295 14.38 18.32 4.06
CA GLN A 295 14.61 19.74 3.87
C GLN A 295 14.12 20.19 2.49
N GLU A 296 14.58 19.55 1.41
CA GLU A 296 14.20 19.92 0.05
C GLU A 296 12.68 19.77 -0.17
N LEU A 297 12.05 18.72 0.37
CA LEU A 297 10.61 18.52 0.22
C LEU A 297 9.78 19.61 0.90
N LYS A 298 10.25 20.21 2.00
CA LYS A 298 9.60 21.36 2.63
C LYS A 298 9.69 22.59 1.73
N GLU A 299 10.87 22.90 1.21
CA GLU A 299 11.07 24.01 0.27
C GLU A 299 10.25 23.83 -1.01
N ILE A 300 10.24 22.62 -1.57
CA ILE A 300 9.45 22.27 -2.74
C ILE A 300 7.95 22.42 -2.46
N LYS A 301 7.46 21.97 -1.30
CA LYS A 301 6.06 22.17 -0.91
C LYS A 301 5.68 23.65 -0.90
N GLU A 302 6.53 24.52 -0.36
CA GLU A 302 6.29 25.98 -0.38
C GLU A 302 6.21 26.52 -1.81
N ARG A 303 7.13 26.10 -2.70
CA ARG A 303 7.09 26.51 -4.11
C ARG A 303 5.82 26.03 -4.81
N LEU A 304 5.45 24.77 -4.60
CA LEU A 304 4.30 24.13 -5.23
C LEU A 304 2.95 24.66 -4.72
N SER A 305 2.91 25.28 -3.54
CA SER A 305 1.69 25.92 -3.01
C SER A 305 1.14 27.07 -3.88
N LYS A 306 1.95 27.58 -4.82
CA LYS A 306 1.51 28.55 -5.83
C LYS A 306 0.63 27.93 -6.92
N TYR A 307 0.72 26.60 -7.09
CA TYR A 307 0.05 25.85 -8.16
C TYR A 307 -1.00 24.87 -7.64
N TYR A 308 -0.87 24.44 -6.39
CA TYR A 308 -1.75 23.46 -5.74
C TYR A 308 -2.28 24.00 -4.42
N ASP A 309 -3.50 23.60 -4.05
CA ASP A 309 -4.03 23.88 -2.73
C ASP A 309 -3.14 23.22 -1.65
N PRO A 310 -2.84 23.88 -0.52
CA PRO A 310 -2.08 23.28 0.57
C PRO A 310 -2.60 21.91 1.06
N ALA A 311 -3.91 21.67 1.00
CA ALA A 311 -4.53 20.38 1.35
C ALA A 311 -4.18 19.26 0.36
N GLN A 312 -3.75 19.61 -0.86
CA GLN A 312 -3.25 18.66 -1.86
C GLN A 312 -1.78 18.29 -1.64
N LEU A 313 -1.06 19.03 -0.80
CA LEU A 313 0.39 18.89 -0.61
C LEU A 313 0.69 18.29 0.77
N ILE A 314 0.84 16.97 0.81
CA ILE A 314 1.01 16.24 2.07
C ILE A 314 2.42 15.70 2.17
N LEU A 315 3.17 16.14 3.19
CA LEU A 315 4.47 15.58 3.52
C LEU A 315 4.27 14.32 4.37
N ALA A 316 5.05 13.28 4.08
CA ALA A 316 5.12 12.07 4.87
C ALA A 316 6.58 11.63 5.03
N GLN A 317 6.86 11.02 6.16
CA GLN A 317 8.15 10.47 6.54
C GLN A 317 8.06 8.94 6.60
N PRO A 318 9.19 8.21 6.69
CA PRO A 318 9.18 6.78 6.88
C PRO A 318 8.39 6.41 8.15
N GLY A 319 7.46 5.47 8.00
CA GLY A 319 6.55 5.04 9.04
C GLY A 319 6.96 3.72 9.71
N PRO A 320 6.44 3.44 10.92
CA PRO A 320 6.65 2.17 11.59
C PRO A 320 5.85 1.05 10.93
N GLY A 321 6.09 -0.19 11.38
CA GLY A 321 5.27 -1.34 10.99
C GLY A 321 3.91 -1.35 11.67
N LEU A 322 3.23 -2.48 11.57
CA LEU A 322 1.95 -2.73 12.23
C LEU A 322 2.09 -2.61 13.76
N THR A 323 1.13 -1.95 14.41
CA THR A 323 1.17 -1.72 15.86
C THR A 323 -0.17 -2.03 16.53
N VAL A 324 -0.09 -2.60 17.74
CA VAL A 324 -1.23 -2.72 18.65
C VAL A 324 -1.42 -1.37 19.34
N LEU A 325 -2.62 -0.83 19.29
CA LEU A 325 -2.95 0.45 19.92
C LEU A 325 -3.43 0.25 21.37
N PRO A 326 -3.17 1.22 22.26
CA PRO A 326 -3.75 1.24 23.61
C PRO A 326 -5.29 1.15 23.61
N GLU A 327 -5.87 0.59 24.67
CA GLU A 327 -7.33 0.35 24.79
C GLU A 327 -8.20 1.62 24.66
N HIS A 328 -7.64 2.80 24.93
CA HIS A 328 -8.37 4.07 24.96
C HIS A 328 -8.16 4.97 23.73
N VAL A 329 -7.62 4.47 22.62
CA VAL A 329 -7.35 5.34 21.45
C VAL A 329 -8.64 5.83 20.77
N HIS A 330 -9.73 5.06 20.82
CA HIS A 330 -11.01 5.39 20.17
C HIS A 330 -12.20 5.29 21.12
N THR A 331 -12.16 6.01 22.25
CA THR A 331 -13.19 5.92 23.33
C THR A 331 -14.60 6.35 22.90
N ASP A 332 -14.71 7.17 21.85
CA ASP A 332 -15.99 7.74 21.39
C ASP A 332 -16.70 6.84 20.36
N ILE A 333 -16.05 5.75 19.94
CA ILE A 333 -16.62 4.76 19.05
C ILE A 333 -17.13 3.64 19.93
N THR A 334 -18.35 3.80 20.45
CA THR A 334 -19.03 2.74 21.17
C THR A 334 -19.18 1.52 20.25
N PRO A 335 -18.63 0.35 20.61
CA PRO A 335 -18.91 -0.88 19.87
C PRO A 335 -20.37 -1.26 20.14
N ASN A 336 -21.26 -0.89 19.22
CA ASN A 336 -22.63 -1.40 19.18
C ASN A 336 -22.66 -2.88 18.78
#